data_AF-A0A434AEA0-F1
#
_entry.id   AF-A0A434AEA0-F1
#
_cell.length_a   1.000
_cell.length_b   1.000
_cell.length_c   1.000
_cell.angle_alpha   90.00
_cell.angle_beta   90.00
_cell.angle_gamma   90.00
#
_symmetry.space_group_name_H-M   'P 1'
#
loop_
_entity.id
_entity.type
_entity.pdbx_description
1 polymer ?
#
loop_
_entity_poly.entity_id
_entity_poly.type
_entity_poly.pdbx_seq_one_letter_code
_entity_poly.pdbx_strand_id
1 'polypeptide(L)'
;NWRLKFADKECLLGVDTIPSQGYILLCSTGAKESLTAYGKVLGVSNFPSLMNTGGNLEIESASGEVIDQINYSETWYKSTEKSEGGWSLERIDPMNTCSTFGNWTSSISTTGGSPGLKNSVNAENPDTRSAVINSIQISSDHELVLNFSEYMDSLSIKTLSNYTLETNAISQVDLKTPQSIALIFQQSFKDGIPERLQIKDLEDECGNVLDSLLELTYHEIHSHDVVINEIMADPSPSVGLPDYEYLELYNTKDYPIVITNWRLKFADKECLLGVDTIPSQGYILLCSTGA
;
A
#
# COMPACT_ATOMS: atom_id res chain seq x y z
N ASN A 1 18.99 -19.09 -19.50
CA ASN A 1 19.71 -18.46 -18.36
C ASN A 1 19.08 -17.16 -17.87
N TRP A 2 17.97 -16.69 -18.44
CA TRP A 2 17.15 -15.69 -17.74
C TRP A 2 16.56 -16.33 -16.48
N ARG A 3 16.19 -15.50 -15.51
CA ARG A 3 15.64 -15.94 -14.22
C ARG A 3 14.23 -15.41 -14.07
N LEU A 4 13.34 -16.26 -13.57
CA LEU A 4 12.05 -15.86 -13.04
C LEU A 4 12.12 -15.95 -11.52
N LYS A 5 11.88 -14.84 -10.83
CA LYS A 5 11.81 -14.78 -9.37
C LYS A 5 10.38 -14.55 -8.93
N PHE A 6 9.97 -15.25 -7.89
CA PHE A 6 8.72 -15.02 -7.21
C PHE A 6 8.90 -15.18 -5.71
N ALA A 7 8.62 -14.12 -4.95
CA ALA A 7 8.96 -14.03 -3.53
C ALA A 7 10.44 -14.41 -3.27
N ASP A 8 10.69 -15.44 -2.46
CA ASP A 8 12.03 -15.94 -2.12
C ASP A 8 12.56 -17.02 -3.08
N LYS A 9 11.79 -17.38 -4.12
CA LYS A 9 12.12 -18.44 -5.06
C LYS A 9 12.64 -17.88 -6.37
N GLU A 10 13.62 -18.57 -6.94
CA GLU A 10 14.16 -18.31 -8.26
C GLU A 10 14.16 -19.59 -9.10
N CYS A 11 13.83 -19.47 -10.38
CA CYS A 11 14.00 -20.55 -11.34
C CYS A 11 14.64 -20.04 -12.64
N LEU A 12 15.44 -20.91 -13.28
CA LEU A 12 16.09 -20.61 -14.54
C LEU A 12 15.18 -20.93 -15.72
N LEU A 13 15.03 -19.99 -16.63
CA LEU A 13 14.35 -20.20 -17.90
C LEU A 13 15.26 -20.96 -18.86
N GLY A 14 14.71 -22.05 -19.40
CA GLY A 14 15.34 -22.87 -20.44
C GLY A 14 15.55 -22.10 -21.75
N VAL A 15 16.24 -22.72 -22.70
CA VAL A 15 16.51 -22.11 -24.00
C VAL A 15 15.23 -22.11 -24.84
N ASP A 16 14.75 -20.92 -25.17
CA ASP A 16 13.64 -20.69 -26.10
C ASP A 16 13.70 -19.26 -26.66
N THR A 17 12.76 -18.90 -27.53
CA THR A 17 12.62 -17.56 -28.14
C THR A 17 11.20 -17.02 -27.97
N ILE A 18 11.06 -15.71 -27.81
CA ILE A 18 9.75 -15.05 -27.86
C ILE A 18 9.63 -14.38 -29.24
N PRO A 19 8.58 -14.64 -30.03
CA PRO A 19 8.38 -13.95 -31.30
C PRO A 19 8.24 -12.43 -31.09
N SER A 20 8.64 -11.63 -32.09
CA SER A 20 8.38 -10.19 -32.07
C SER A 20 6.88 -9.92 -31.91
N GLN A 21 6.51 -9.05 -30.96
CA GLN A 21 5.12 -8.75 -30.60
C GLN A 21 4.28 -10.01 -30.25
N GLY A 22 4.94 -11.10 -29.87
CA GLY A 22 4.31 -12.37 -29.50
C GLY A 22 4.33 -12.64 -28.00
N TYR A 23 3.69 -13.73 -27.62
CA TYR A 23 3.58 -14.17 -26.24
C TYR A 23 4.30 -15.51 -26.04
N ILE A 24 4.80 -15.73 -24.82
CA ILE A 24 5.22 -17.05 -24.34
C ILE A 24 4.56 -17.31 -22.99
N LEU A 25 4.02 -18.50 -22.80
CA LEU A 25 3.45 -18.93 -21.54
C LEU A 25 4.55 -19.64 -20.74
N LEU A 26 4.75 -19.23 -19.49
CA LEU A 26 5.61 -19.92 -18.55
C LEU A 26 4.75 -20.75 -17.59
N CYS A 27 5.10 -22.02 -17.39
CA CYS A 27 4.36 -22.89 -16.47
C CYS A 27 5.29 -23.96 -15.87
N SER A 28 4.78 -24.75 -14.93
CA SER A 28 5.47 -25.97 -14.51
C SER A 28 5.63 -26.95 -15.68
N THR A 29 6.68 -27.78 -15.65
CA THR A 29 6.92 -28.79 -16.69
C THR A 29 5.74 -29.74 -16.89
N GLY A 30 5.01 -30.08 -15.81
CA GLY A 30 3.83 -30.94 -15.86
C GLY A 30 2.59 -30.30 -16.51
N ALA A 31 2.49 -28.96 -16.55
CA ALA A 31 1.37 -28.25 -17.15
C ALA A 31 1.57 -27.93 -18.65
N LYS A 32 2.79 -28.11 -19.18
CA LYS A 32 3.17 -27.66 -20.52
C LYS A 32 2.26 -28.22 -21.62
N GLU A 33 1.97 -29.51 -21.57
CA GLU A 33 1.21 -30.21 -22.62
C GLU A 33 -0.22 -29.66 -22.71
N SER A 34 -0.88 -29.50 -21.56
CA SER A 34 -2.24 -28.94 -21.46
C SER A 34 -2.34 -27.48 -21.91
N LEU A 35 -1.26 -26.70 -21.75
CA LEU A 35 -1.23 -25.28 -22.11
C LEU A 35 -0.84 -25.02 -23.57
N THR A 36 -0.32 -26.02 -24.29
CA THR A 36 0.14 -25.86 -25.68
C THR A 36 -1.00 -25.48 -26.63
N ALA A 37 -2.25 -25.80 -26.29
CA ALA A 37 -3.43 -25.38 -27.04
C ALA A 37 -3.64 -23.86 -27.08
N TYR A 38 -3.03 -23.09 -26.16
CA TYR A 38 -3.20 -21.65 -26.03
C TYR A 38 -2.06 -20.83 -26.65
N GLY A 39 -0.99 -21.48 -27.13
CA GLY A 39 0.11 -20.79 -27.81
C GLY A 39 1.48 -21.39 -27.50
N LYS A 40 2.52 -20.56 -27.59
CA LYS A 40 3.90 -20.97 -27.30
C LYS A 40 4.09 -21.13 -25.79
N VAL A 41 4.56 -22.30 -25.36
CA VAL A 41 4.72 -22.63 -23.93
C VAL A 41 6.14 -23.10 -23.61
N LEU A 42 6.74 -22.48 -22.60
CA LEU A 42 7.98 -22.91 -21.97
C LEU A 42 7.67 -23.52 -20.60
N GLY A 43 7.86 -24.83 -20.49
CA GLY A 43 7.81 -25.54 -19.21
C GLY A 43 9.11 -25.28 -18.42
N VAL A 44 8.97 -24.80 -17.19
CA VAL A 44 10.07 -24.38 -16.33
C VAL A 44 10.20 -25.33 -15.15
N SER A 45 11.40 -25.85 -14.93
CA SER A 45 11.71 -26.67 -13.76
C SER A 45 11.66 -25.83 -12.49
N ASN A 46 11.05 -26.36 -11.42
CA ASN A 46 10.84 -25.64 -10.16
C ASN A 46 10.07 -24.32 -10.31
N PHE A 47 9.11 -24.26 -11.25
CA PHE A 47 8.24 -23.10 -11.42
C PHE A 47 7.57 -22.74 -10.09
N PRO A 48 7.65 -21.48 -9.62
CA PRO A 48 7.09 -21.07 -8.35
C PRO A 48 5.56 -21.16 -8.38
N SER A 49 4.95 -21.48 -7.24
CA SER A 49 3.51 -21.35 -7.09
C SER A 49 3.17 -19.87 -6.96
N LEU A 50 2.43 -19.33 -7.91
CA LEU A 50 1.86 -17.99 -7.80
C LEU A 50 0.81 -18.00 -6.68
N MET A 51 0.87 -17.03 -5.77
CA MET A 51 -0.01 -16.96 -4.60
C MET A 51 -1.26 -16.13 -4.91
N ASN A 52 -2.43 -16.61 -4.51
CA ASN A 52 -3.71 -15.93 -4.76
C ASN A 52 -3.78 -14.55 -4.09
N THR A 53 -3.15 -14.39 -2.92
CA THR A 53 -3.13 -13.14 -2.16
C THR A 53 -2.22 -12.07 -2.79
N GLY A 54 -1.37 -12.45 -3.74
CA GLY A 54 -0.38 -11.56 -4.32
C GLY A 54 1.07 -11.98 -4.10
N GLY A 55 1.99 -11.27 -4.72
CA GLY A 55 3.42 -11.40 -4.50
C GLY A 55 4.28 -10.66 -5.52
N ASN A 56 5.55 -10.49 -5.18
CA ASN A 56 6.53 -9.90 -6.09
C ASN A 56 6.95 -10.93 -7.14
N LEU A 57 6.84 -10.56 -8.42
CA LEU A 57 7.23 -11.32 -9.59
C LEU A 57 8.22 -10.49 -10.40
N GLU A 58 9.38 -11.06 -10.72
CA GLU A 58 10.45 -10.37 -11.44
C GLU A 58 11.03 -11.28 -12.54
N ILE A 59 11.29 -10.69 -13.71
CA ILE A 59 12.01 -11.34 -14.81
C ILE A 59 13.37 -10.66 -14.94
N GLU A 60 14.43 -11.44 -14.82
CA GLU A 60 15.81 -10.96 -14.93
C GLU A 60 16.49 -11.59 -16.15
N SER A 61 17.24 -10.77 -16.88
CA SER A 61 18.04 -11.18 -18.03
C SER A 61 19.24 -12.02 -17.61
N ALA A 62 19.92 -12.63 -18.58
CA ALA A 62 21.13 -13.40 -18.31
C ALA A 62 22.29 -12.56 -17.75
N SER A 63 22.27 -11.23 -17.93
CA SER A 63 23.29 -10.31 -17.39
C SER A 63 22.96 -9.76 -16.01
N GLY A 64 21.83 -10.14 -15.40
CA GLY A 64 21.40 -9.63 -14.10
C GLY A 64 20.55 -8.35 -14.18
N GLU A 65 20.11 -7.96 -15.37
CA GLU A 65 19.24 -6.79 -15.56
C GLU A 65 17.78 -7.18 -15.34
N VAL A 66 17.06 -6.42 -14.50
CA VAL A 66 15.61 -6.58 -14.33
C VAL A 66 14.92 -6.07 -15.59
N ILE A 67 14.19 -6.97 -16.26
CA ILE A 67 13.48 -6.69 -17.52
C ILE A 67 12.07 -6.18 -17.26
N ASP A 68 11.36 -6.79 -16.30
CA ASP A 68 10.05 -6.35 -15.82
C ASP A 68 9.83 -6.89 -14.40
N GLN A 69 9.10 -6.15 -13.58
CA GLN A 69 8.76 -6.51 -12.22
C GLN A 69 7.38 -5.99 -11.85
N ILE A 70 6.62 -6.81 -11.10
CA ILE A 70 5.34 -6.42 -10.53
C ILE A 70 5.22 -6.94 -9.09
N ASN A 71 4.41 -6.26 -8.28
CA ASN A 71 3.97 -6.76 -6.98
C ASN A 71 2.44 -6.81 -6.96
N TYR A 72 1.87 -7.84 -7.59
CA TYR A 72 0.42 -7.96 -7.73
C TYR A 72 -0.22 -8.33 -6.40
N SER A 73 -1.49 -7.94 -6.21
CA SER A 73 -2.29 -8.36 -5.07
C SER A 73 -3.72 -8.70 -5.48
N GLU A 74 -4.45 -9.35 -4.59
CA GLU A 74 -5.86 -9.70 -4.80
C GLU A 74 -6.74 -8.47 -5.11
N THR A 75 -6.40 -7.30 -4.57
CA THR A 75 -7.17 -6.07 -4.83
C THR A 75 -7.08 -5.59 -6.27
N TRP A 76 -6.08 -6.05 -7.04
CA TRP A 76 -5.89 -5.67 -8.45
C TRP A 76 -6.99 -6.23 -9.35
N TYR A 77 -7.72 -7.27 -8.92
CA TYR A 77 -8.85 -7.80 -9.68
C TYR A 77 -9.97 -6.77 -9.84
N LYS A 78 -10.07 -5.79 -8.93
CA LYS A 78 -11.10 -4.74 -8.90
C LYS A 78 -12.53 -5.32 -8.95
N SER A 79 -12.71 -6.55 -8.48
CA SER A 79 -13.96 -7.30 -8.45
C SER A 79 -13.87 -8.37 -7.37
N THR A 80 -14.83 -8.37 -6.45
CA THR A 80 -14.93 -9.37 -5.38
C THR A 80 -15.28 -10.75 -5.91
N GLU A 81 -16.06 -10.84 -7.00
CA GLU A 81 -16.39 -12.13 -7.65
C GLU A 81 -15.16 -12.73 -8.33
N LYS A 82 -14.39 -11.91 -9.06
CA LYS A 82 -13.27 -12.41 -9.86
C LYS A 82 -12.02 -12.69 -9.03
N SER A 83 -11.88 -12.05 -7.87
CA SER A 83 -10.80 -12.35 -6.92
C SER A 83 -10.96 -13.74 -6.29
N GLU A 84 -12.17 -14.31 -6.26
CA GLU A 84 -12.43 -15.67 -5.73
C GLU A 84 -11.95 -16.80 -6.66
N GLY A 85 -11.46 -16.48 -7.86
CA GLY A 85 -10.72 -17.39 -8.74
C GLY A 85 -11.39 -17.66 -10.08
N GLY A 86 -10.66 -18.37 -10.95
CA GLY A 86 -11.08 -18.66 -12.33
C GLY A 86 -10.82 -17.52 -13.33
N TRP A 87 -10.25 -16.39 -12.87
CA TRP A 87 -9.93 -15.25 -13.70
C TRP A 87 -8.44 -14.90 -13.62
N SER A 88 -7.84 -14.43 -14.71
CA SER A 88 -6.47 -13.89 -14.72
C SER A 88 -6.46 -12.38 -14.49
N LEU A 89 -5.38 -11.87 -13.88
CA LEU A 89 -5.02 -10.46 -13.99
C LEU A 89 -4.38 -10.18 -15.34
N GLU A 90 -4.77 -9.09 -15.98
CA GLU A 90 -4.28 -8.66 -17.29
C GLU A 90 -3.82 -7.19 -17.21
N ARG A 91 -2.67 -6.90 -17.83
CA ARG A 91 -2.18 -5.52 -18.02
C ARG A 91 -3.05 -4.82 -19.07
N ILE A 92 -3.49 -3.61 -18.79
CA ILE A 92 -4.38 -2.82 -19.65
C ILE A 92 -3.57 -2.24 -20.81
N ASP A 93 -2.47 -1.54 -20.53
CA ASP A 93 -1.58 -0.97 -21.53
C ASP A 93 -0.17 -1.56 -21.40
N PRO A 94 0.25 -2.46 -22.30
CA PRO A 94 1.60 -3.03 -22.24
C PRO A 94 2.73 -2.01 -22.44
N MET A 95 2.45 -0.84 -23.02
CA MET A 95 3.43 0.22 -23.25
C MET A 95 3.50 1.20 -22.08
N ASN A 96 2.50 1.21 -21.18
CA ASN A 96 2.60 1.94 -19.93
C ASN A 96 3.43 1.12 -18.92
N THR A 97 4.71 1.44 -18.84
CA THR A 97 5.67 0.81 -17.92
C THR A 97 5.74 1.50 -16.56
N CYS A 98 4.98 2.57 -16.34
CA CYS A 98 4.82 3.25 -15.07
C CYS A 98 3.38 3.02 -14.53
N SER A 99 3.04 3.42 -13.30
CA SER A 99 1.69 3.21 -12.72
C SER A 99 1.27 1.73 -12.64
N THR A 100 2.14 0.90 -12.05
CA THR A 100 1.96 -0.57 -12.03
C THR A 100 0.63 -1.01 -11.43
N PHE A 101 0.12 -0.32 -10.40
CA PHE A 101 -1.18 -0.65 -9.79
C PHE A 101 -2.37 -0.29 -10.70
N GLY A 102 -2.36 0.92 -11.28
CA GLY A 102 -3.46 1.43 -12.11
C GLY A 102 -3.62 0.64 -13.41
N ASN A 103 -2.53 0.08 -13.91
CA ASN A 103 -2.43 -0.54 -15.23
C ASN A 103 -2.80 -2.03 -15.29
N TRP A 104 -3.38 -2.59 -14.23
CA TRP A 104 -3.86 -3.98 -14.22
C TRP A 104 -5.32 -4.07 -13.78
N THR A 105 -6.01 -5.08 -14.30
CA THR A 105 -7.36 -5.45 -13.86
C THR A 105 -7.67 -6.91 -14.18
N SER A 106 -8.82 -7.41 -13.75
CA SER A 106 -9.27 -8.76 -14.07
C SER A 106 -9.63 -8.90 -15.55
N SER A 107 -9.34 -10.06 -16.13
CA SER A 107 -9.73 -10.40 -17.50
C SER A 107 -11.22 -10.22 -17.72
N ILE A 108 -11.62 -9.75 -18.89
CA ILE A 108 -13.02 -9.72 -19.34
C ILE A 108 -13.32 -10.84 -20.36
N SER A 109 -12.36 -11.75 -20.59
CA SER A 109 -12.54 -12.93 -21.44
C SER A 109 -13.58 -13.89 -20.86
N THR A 110 -14.46 -14.44 -21.71
CA THR A 110 -15.47 -15.42 -21.28
C THR A 110 -14.87 -16.74 -20.77
N THR A 111 -13.59 -17.00 -21.05
CA THR A 111 -12.85 -18.17 -20.56
C THR A 111 -12.04 -17.90 -19.30
N GLY A 112 -12.18 -16.72 -18.70
CA GLY A 112 -11.46 -16.31 -17.49
C GLY A 112 -10.07 -15.69 -17.75
N GLY A 113 -9.53 -15.80 -18.96
CA GLY A 113 -8.24 -15.21 -19.33
C GLY A 113 -8.00 -15.24 -20.84
N SER A 114 -6.95 -14.57 -21.29
CA SER A 114 -6.49 -14.57 -22.69
C SER A 114 -5.05 -15.07 -22.88
N PRO A 115 -4.65 -16.25 -22.32
CA PRO A 115 -3.28 -16.71 -22.40
C PRO A 115 -2.83 -16.91 -23.85
N GLY A 116 -1.66 -16.38 -24.20
CA GLY A 116 -1.09 -16.47 -25.55
C GLY A 116 -1.72 -15.52 -26.59
N LEU A 117 -2.69 -14.70 -26.18
CA LEU A 117 -3.38 -13.73 -27.01
C LEU A 117 -3.21 -12.32 -26.42
N LYS A 118 -3.63 -11.31 -27.20
CA LYS A 118 -3.76 -9.94 -26.70
C LYS A 118 -4.72 -9.90 -25.51
N ASN A 119 -4.33 -9.22 -24.44
CA ASN A 119 -5.15 -9.04 -23.24
C ASN A 119 -6.55 -8.54 -23.61
N SER A 120 -7.57 -9.16 -23.01
CA SER A 120 -8.98 -8.83 -23.24
C SER A 120 -9.32 -7.39 -22.84
N VAL A 121 -8.58 -6.84 -21.88
CA VAL A 121 -8.70 -5.47 -21.37
C VAL A 121 -7.77 -4.47 -22.07
N ASN A 122 -7.09 -4.87 -23.15
CA ASN A 122 -6.05 -4.04 -23.74
C ASN A 122 -6.60 -2.68 -24.24
N ALA A 123 -6.07 -1.59 -23.68
CA ALA A 123 -6.36 -0.22 -24.10
C ALA A 123 -5.14 0.67 -23.84
N GLU A 124 -5.09 1.86 -24.45
CA GLU A 124 -4.16 2.90 -23.98
C GLU A 124 -4.56 3.32 -22.57
N ASN A 125 -3.60 3.39 -21.66
CA ASN A 125 -3.84 3.75 -20.27
C ASN A 125 -2.68 4.59 -19.72
N PRO A 126 -2.36 5.76 -20.33
CA PRO A 126 -1.32 6.63 -19.83
C PRO A 126 -1.73 7.21 -18.47
N ASP A 127 -0.82 7.20 -17.51
CA ASP A 127 -1.03 7.99 -16.30
C ASP A 127 -0.67 9.44 -16.57
N THR A 128 -1.61 10.32 -16.23
CA THR A 128 -1.49 11.77 -16.47
C THR A 128 -1.93 12.58 -15.25
N ARG A 129 -2.18 11.89 -14.13
CA ARG A 129 -2.66 12.51 -12.91
C ARG A 129 -1.58 12.36 -11.86
N SER A 130 -1.24 13.46 -11.24
CA SER A 130 -0.36 13.44 -10.07
C SER A 130 -0.98 12.66 -8.91
N ALA A 131 -0.09 12.07 -8.11
CA ALA A 131 -0.38 11.56 -6.79
C ALA A 131 -1.10 12.59 -5.90
N VAL A 132 -1.87 12.08 -4.94
CA VAL A 132 -2.54 12.84 -3.88
C VAL A 132 -2.04 12.36 -2.53
N ILE A 133 -1.97 13.26 -1.55
CA ILE A 133 -1.62 12.92 -0.17
C ILE A 133 -2.90 12.44 0.52
N ASN A 134 -2.98 11.13 0.78
CA ASN A 134 -4.13 10.48 1.40
C ASN A 134 -4.24 10.79 2.89
N SER A 135 -3.10 10.87 3.59
CA SER A 135 -3.09 11.12 5.03
C SER A 135 -1.79 11.75 5.50
N ILE A 136 -1.90 12.52 6.57
CA ILE A 136 -0.81 13.19 7.26
C ILE A 136 -0.91 12.79 8.73
N GLN A 137 0.17 12.26 9.31
CA GLN A 137 0.18 11.83 10.71
C GLN A 137 1.43 12.35 11.42
N ILE A 138 1.25 13.08 12.52
CA ILE A 138 2.36 13.45 13.39
C ILE A 138 2.59 12.30 14.37
N SER A 139 3.63 11.48 14.14
CA SER A 139 3.89 10.25 14.89
C SER A 139 4.72 10.49 16.16
N SER A 140 5.43 11.62 16.22
CA SER A 140 6.16 12.10 17.40
C SER A 140 6.24 13.62 17.40
N ASP A 141 6.91 14.21 18.38
CA ASP A 141 7.18 15.65 18.42
C ASP A 141 8.15 16.12 17.31
N HIS A 142 8.73 15.24 16.48
CA HIS A 142 9.67 15.62 15.42
C HIS A 142 9.55 14.74 14.16
N GLU A 143 8.47 13.97 14.01
CA GLU A 143 8.26 13.06 12.89
C GLU A 143 6.87 13.27 12.28
N LEU A 144 6.83 13.44 10.95
CA LEU A 144 5.61 13.52 10.15
C LEU A 144 5.58 12.39 9.12
N VAL A 145 4.55 11.56 9.15
CA VAL A 145 4.31 10.50 8.17
C VAL A 145 3.33 11.00 7.11
N LEU A 146 3.71 10.87 5.84
CA LEU A 146 2.88 11.16 4.68
C LEU A 146 2.59 9.88 3.93
N ASN A 147 1.32 9.65 3.58
CA ASN A 147 0.91 8.54 2.69
C ASN A 147 0.31 9.09 1.40
N PHE A 148 0.73 8.54 0.26
CA PHE A 148 0.35 8.96 -1.08
C PHE A 148 -0.65 7.98 -1.71
N SER A 149 -1.38 8.43 -2.74
CA SER A 149 -2.38 7.63 -3.47
C SER A 149 -1.79 6.58 -4.38
N GLU A 150 -0.52 6.71 -4.75
CA GLU A 150 0.17 5.87 -5.71
C GLU A 150 1.67 5.80 -5.40
N TYR A 151 2.39 5.02 -6.19
CA TYR A 151 3.83 4.84 -6.04
C TYR A 151 4.53 6.10 -6.53
N MET A 152 5.40 6.64 -5.67
CA MET A 152 6.19 7.83 -6.01
C MET A 152 7.50 7.44 -6.69
N ASP A 153 8.08 8.36 -7.45
CA ASP A 153 9.44 8.18 -7.95
C ASP A 153 10.43 8.07 -6.76
N SER A 154 11.24 7.02 -6.80
CA SER A 154 12.09 6.63 -5.67
C SER A 154 13.22 7.60 -5.35
N LEU A 155 13.57 8.50 -6.30
CA LEU A 155 14.59 9.53 -6.14
C LEU A 155 13.96 10.85 -5.74
N SER A 156 12.92 11.29 -6.45
CA SER A 156 12.17 12.51 -6.15
C SER A 156 11.59 12.46 -4.73
N ILE A 157 11.01 11.33 -4.32
CA ILE A 157 10.41 11.19 -2.99
C ILE A 157 11.40 11.35 -1.83
N LYS A 158 12.68 11.06 -2.06
CA LYS A 158 13.75 11.18 -1.04
C LYS A 158 14.49 12.51 -1.10
N THR A 159 14.20 13.34 -2.11
CA THR A 159 14.94 14.58 -2.34
C THR A 159 14.51 15.64 -1.31
N LEU A 160 15.39 15.94 -0.36
CA LEU A 160 15.11 16.87 0.75
C LEU A 160 14.64 18.25 0.29
N SER A 161 15.16 18.76 -0.83
CA SER A 161 14.77 20.09 -1.34
C SER A 161 13.33 20.17 -1.84
N ASN A 162 12.65 19.04 -2.03
CA ASN A 162 11.25 18.99 -2.42
C ASN A 162 10.32 19.29 -1.23
N TYR A 163 10.86 19.39 -0.01
CA TYR A 163 10.13 19.63 1.22
C TYR A 163 10.68 20.87 1.92
N THR A 164 9.83 21.83 2.24
CA THR A 164 10.24 23.06 2.92
C THR A 164 9.27 23.41 4.04
N LEU A 165 9.82 23.56 5.25
CA LEU A 165 9.13 24.06 6.42
C LEU A 165 9.96 25.21 6.97
N GLU A 166 9.44 26.45 6.92
CA GLU A 166 10.25 27.65 7.20
C GLU A 166 10.78 27.71 8.65
N THR A 167 10.03 27.13 9.59
CA THR A 167 10.29 27.19 11.02
C THR A 167 11.24 26.11 11.51
N ASN A 168 11.42 25.02 10.76
CA ASN A 168 12.13 23.83 11.21
C ASN A 168 12.68 23.03 10.02
N ALA A 169 14.01 22.81 10.01
CA ALA A 169 14.65 22.09 8.93
C ALA A 169 14.36 20.59 9.00
N ILE A 170 14.16 19.96 7.83
CA ILE A 170 14.03 18.51 7.71
C ILE A 170 15.44 17.91 7.70
N SER A 171 15.71 17.00 8.63
CA SER A 171 16.99 16.31 8.76
C SER A 171 17.10 15.13 7.81
N GLN A 172 15.99 14.41 7.58
CA GLN A 172 15.97 13.17 6.82
C GLN A 172 14.59 12.88 6.24
N VAL A 173 14.56 12.19 5.10
CA VAL A 173 13.35 11.58 4.53
C VAL A 173 13.54 10.06 4.55
N ASP A 174 12.76 9.39 5.38
CA ASP A 174 12.73 7.94 5.50
C ASP A 174 11.65 7.34 4.61
N LEU A 175 12.05 6.62 3.56
CA LEU A 175 11.13 5.83 2.77
C LEU A 175 10.64 4.63 3.57
N LYS A 176 9.34 4.58 3.89
CA LYS A 176 8.70 3.43 4.56
C LYS A 176 8.22 2.41 3.53
N THR A 177 7.54 2.89 2.50
CA THR A 177 7.09 2.11 1.32
C THR A 177 7.15 3.02 0.09
N PRO A 178 6.95 2.51 -1.14
CA PRO A 178 6.85 3.36 -2.33
C PRO A 178 5.74 4.42 -2.27
N GLN A 179 4.81 4.33 -1.31
CA GLN A 179 3.69 5.27 -1.11
C GLN A 179 3.76 6.00 0.24
N SER A 180 4.84 5.85 1.00
CA SER A 180 4.88 6.34 2.37
C SER A 180 6.28 6.76 2.79
N ILE A 181 6.37 7.95 3.37
CA ILE A 181 7.60 8.49 3.96
C ILE A 181 7.36 8.96 5.38
N ALA A 182 8.44 8.97 6.17
CA ALA A 182 8.53 9.82 7.35
C ALA A 182 9.51 10.95 7.09
N LEU A 183 9.06 12.19 7.28
CA LEU A 183 9.91 13.36 7.36
C LEU A 183 10.37 13.53 8.81
N ILE A 184 11.67 13.52 9.02
CA ILE A 184 12.30 13.72 10.33
C ILE A 184 12.78 15.16 10.41
N PHE A 185 12.39 15.88 11.46
CA PHE A 185 12.75 17.28 11.66
C PHE A 185 13.92 17.43 12.63
N GLN A 186 14.68 18.52 12.51
CA GLN A 186 15.84 18.77 13.37
C GLN A 186 15.46 19.18 14.79
N GLN A 187 14.33 19.88 14.94
CA GLN A 187 13.80 20.33 16.21
C GLN A 187 12.42 19.72 16.46
N SER A 188 12.01 19.64 17.72
CA SER A 188 10.64 19.30 18.06
C SER A 188 9.68 20.41 17.61
N PHE A 189 8.50 20.01 17.14
CA PHE A 189 7.36 20.87 16.90
C PHE A 189 6.94 21.58 18.19
N LYS A 190 6.48 22.82 18.04
CA LYS A 190 5.97 23.59 19.18
C LYS A 190 4.49 23.31 19.34
N ASP A 191 4.09 22.99 20.58
CA ASP A 191 2.69 22.75 20.95
C ASP A 191 1.79 23.93 20.53
N GLY A 192 0.71 23.60 19.80
CA GLY A 192 -0.33 24.54 19.39
C GLY A 192 0.09 25.60 18.38
N ILE A 193 1.28 25.50 17.78
CA ILE A 193 1.74 26.43 16.75
C ILE A 193 1.46 25.84 15.36
N PRO A 194 0.64 26.50 14.53
CA PRO A 194 0.43 26.07 13.16
C PRO A 194 1.71 26.22 12.32
N GLU A 195 2.02 25.20 11.55
CA GLU A 195 3.13 25.20 10.60
C GLU A 195 2.66 24.86 9.19
N ARG A 196 3.44 25.29 8.21
CA ARG A 196 3.14 25.13 6.78
C ARG A 196 4.26 24.40 6.08
N LEU A 197 4.01 23.14 5.73
CA LEU A 197 4.93 22.32 4.95
C LEU A 197 4.60 22.49 3.47
N GLN A 198 5.53 23.09 2.73
CA GLN A 198 5.49 23.16 1.28
C GLN A 198 6.14 21.91 0.68
N ILE A 199 5.45 21.28 -0.25
CA ILE A 199 5.94 20.18 -1.07
C ILE A 199 5.97 20.67 -2.51
N LYS A 200 7.10 20.49 -3.20
CA LYS A 200 7.29 20.92 -4.58
C LYS A 200 8.09 19.92 -5.40
N ASP A 201 7.78 19.87 -6.69
CA ASP A 201 8.53 19.09 -7.69
C ASP A 201 8.64 17.60 -7.31
N LEU A 202 7.66 17.10 -6.57
CA LEU A 202 7.58 15.70 -6.17
C LEU A 202 6.97 14.90 -7.33
N GLU A 203 7.60 13.83 -7.77
CA GLU A 203 7.14 13.08 -8.95
C GLU A 203 6.64 11.68 -8.57
N ASP A 204 5.64 11.19 -9.31
CA ASP A 204 5.26 9.78 -9.31
C ASP A 204 6.13 8.94 -10.28
N GLU A 205 5.91 7.62 -10.33
CA GLU A 205 6.64 6.74 -11.26
C GLU A 205 6.47 7.11 -12.75
N CYS A 206 5.42 7.87 -13.09
CA CYS A 206 5.15 8.34 -14.45
C CYS A 206 5.65 9.77 -14.72
N GLY A 207 6.26 10.43 -13.74
CA GLY A 207 6.75 11.80 -13.83
C GLY A 207 5.65 12.86 -13.73
N ASN A 208 4.45 12.52 -13.25
CA ASN A 208 3.46 13.55 -12.94
C ASN A 208 3.88 14.27 -11.64
N VAL A 209 3.84 15.60 -11.67
CA VAL A 209 4.33 16.45 -10.58
C VAL A 209 3.23 16.74 -9.56
N LEU A 210 3.54 16.50 -8.30
CA LEU A 210 2.79 16.87 -7.09
C LEU A 210 3.43 18.09 -6.42
N ASP A 211 2.70 19.21 -6.48
CA ASP A 211 2.93 20.37 -5.62
C ASP A 211 1.82 20.45 -4.57
N SER A 212 2.16 20.73 -3.31
CA SER A 212 1.19 20.83 -2.23
C SER A 212 1.62 21.80 -1.13
N LEU A 213 0.65 22.30 -0.37
CA LEU A 213 0.87 23.09 0.84
C LEU A 213 0.02 22.49 1.95
N LEU A 214 0.68 21.92 2.95
CA LEU A 214 0.04 21.26 4.08
C LEU A 214 0.09 22.17 5.30
N GLU A 215 -1.04 22.31 5.99
CA GLU A 215 -1.12 22.95 7.29
C GLU A 215 -1.18 21.88 8.38
N LEU A 216 -0.29 21.98 9.36
CA LEU A 216 -0.20 21.03 10.47
C LEU A 216 -0.06 21.76 11.79
N THR A 217 -0.54 21.15 12.87
CA THR A 217 -0.39 21.67 14.23
C THR A 217 -0.14 20.49 15.15
N TYR A 218 1.01 20.51 15.81
CA TYR A 218 1.35 19.51 16.81
C TYR A 218 0.73 19.89 18.16
N HIS A 219 0.23 18.89 18.87
CA HIS A 219 -0.22 19.06 20.24
C HIS A 219 0.46 18.05 21.17
N GLU A 220 1.06 18.54 22.25
CA GLU A 220 1.52 17.68 23.33
C GLU A 220 0.30 17.12 24.07
N ILE A 221 0.34 15.82 24.35
CA ILE A 221 -0.77 15.13 25.01
C ILE A 221 -0.44 14.99 26.49
N HIS A 222 -1.34 15.48 27.33
CA HIS A 222 -1.21 15.47 28.77
C HIS A 222 -2.26 14.58 29.45
N SER A 223 -2.04 14.31 30.73
CA SER A 223 -3.01 13.59 31.56
C SER A 223 -4.37 14.29 31.52
N HIS A 224 -5.42 13.50 31.31
CA HIS A 224 -6.83 13.93 31.20
C HIS A 224 -7.22 14.61 29.88
N ASP A 225 -6.32 14.71 28.91
CA ASP A 225 -6.69 15.14 27.55
C ASP A 225 -7.58 14.10 26.86
N VAL A 226 -7.34 12.83 27.16
CA VAL A 226 -8.28 11.74 26.93
C VAL A 226 -8.69 11.16 28.27
N VAL A 227 -9.99 10.93 28.44
CA VAL A 227 -10.56 10.34 29.65
C VAL A 227 -11.32 9.07 29.32
N ILE A 228 -11.36 8.11 30.24
CA ILE A 228 -12.28 6.99 30.18
C ILE A 228 -13.68 7.54 30.46
N ASN A 229 -14.55 7.51 29.45
CA ASN A 229 -15.90 8.05 29.54
C ASN A 229 -16.92 7.00 30.00
N GLU A 230 -16.81 5.78 29.47
CA GLU A 230 -17.76 4.70 29.75
C GLU A 230 -17.08 3.33 29.76
N ILE A 231 -17.60 2.42 30.60
CA ILE A 231 -17.15 1.02 30.69
C ILE A 231 -18.38 0.12 30.67
N MET A 232 -18.45 -0.78 29.69
CA MET A 232 -19.37 -1.91 29.68
C MET A 232 -18.60 -3.19 30.03
N ALA A 233 -18.63 -3.59 31.31
CA ALA A 233 -17.91 -4.77 31.80
C ALA A 233 -18.82 -6.01 32.01
N ASP A 234 -20.14 -5.82 32.04
CA ASP A 234 -21.11 -6.92 32.15
C ASP A 234 -22.31 -6.59 31.24
N PRO A 235 -22.22 -6.91 29.94
CA PRO A 235 -23.25 -6.55 28.97
C PRO A 235 -24.54 -7.38 29.09
N SER A 236 -24.55 -8.39 29.98
CA SER A 236 -25.60 -9.41 30.05
C SER A 236 -26.35 -9.42 31.39
N PRO A 237 -27.69 -9.56 31.39
CA PRO A 237 -28.57 -9.57 30.23
C PRO A 237 -28.71 -8.18 29.60
N SER A 238 -28.68 -8.12 28.26
CA SER A 238 -28.76 -6.85 27.54
C SER A 238 -30.05 -6.07 27.84
N VAL A 239 -29.89 -4.75 28.03
CA VAL A 239 -30.97 -3.77 28.17
C VAL A 239 -31.21 -2.98 26.87
N GLY A 240 -30.59 -3.38 25.75
CA GLY A 240 -30.76 -2.75 24.43
C GLY A 240 -29.47 -2.49 23.66
N LEU A 241 -28.31 -2.67 24.29
CA LEU A 241 -27.00 -2.64 23.62
C LEU A 241 -26.57 -4.04 23.19
N PRO A 242 -25.69 -4.18 22.18
CA PRO A 242 -25.06 -5.45 21.87
C PRO A 242 -24.39 -6.07 23.10
N ASP A 243 -24.41 -7.40 23.19
CA ASP A 243 -23.90 -8.15 24.35
C ASP A 243 -22.37 -8.28 24.32
N TYR A 244 -21.69 -7.13 24.28
CA TYR A 244 -20.23 -7.03 24.17
C TYR A 244 -19.66 -6.04 25.18
N GLU A 245 -18.50 -6.39 25.72
CA GLU A 245 -17.72 -5.47 26.54
C GLU A 245 -17.11 -4.37 25.67
N TYR A 246 -17.06 -3.14 26.20
CA TYR A 246 -16.34 -2.04 25.58
C TYR A 246 -15.81 -1.04 26.60
N LEU A 247 -14.80 -0.30 26.17
CA LEU A 247 -14.27 0.88 26.83
C LEU A 247 -14.47 2.08 25.90
N GLU A 248 -15.16 3.12 26.37
CA GLU A 248 -15.28 4.37 25.63
C GLU A 248 -14.26 5.38 26.15
N LEU A 249 -13.50 5.98 25.24
CA LEU A 249 -12.61 7.10 25.53
C LEU A 249 -13.21 8.38 24.95
N TYR A 250 -13.07 9.48 25.69
CA TYR A 250 -13.48 10.82 25.27
C TYR A 250 -12.27 11.74 25.19
N ASN A 251 -12.14 12.44 24.06
CA ASN A 251 -11.17 13.51 23.88
C ASN A 251 -11.74 14.81 24.44
N THR A 252 -11.10 15.39 25.46
CA THR A 252 -11.55 16.63 26.11
C THR A 252 -11.11 17.89 25.37
N LYS A 253 -10.26 17.76 24.34
CA LYS A 253 -9.67 18.86 23.59
C LYS A 253 -10.49 19.25 22.37
N ASP A 254 -10.29 20.48 21.94
CA ASP A 254 -10.86 21.05 20.72
C ASP A 254 -10.06 20.71 19.45
N TYR A 255 -9.06 19.83 19.57
CA TYR A 255 -8.28 19.27 18.46
C TYR A 255 -8.29 17.74 18.50
N PRO A 256 -8.12 17.06 17.34
CA PRO A 256 -8.06 15.59 17.28
C PRO A 256 -6.81 15.04 17.99
N ILE A 257 -6.93 13.87 18.60
CA ILE A 257 -5.84 13.17 19.30
C ILE A 257 -5.56 11.83 18.61
N VAL A 258 -4.35 11.66 18.08
CA VAL A 258 -3.88 10.40 17.50
C VAL A 258 -3.52 9.43 18.63
N ILE A 259 -4.12 8.24 18.63
CA ILE A 259 -3.92 7.22 19.67
C ILE A 259 -3.11 6.01 19.18
N THR A 260 -2.56 6.11 17.98
CA THR A 260 -1.69 5.09 17.38
C THR A 260 -0.60 4.65 18.35
N ASN A 261 -0.46 3.34 18.56
CA ASN A 261 0.52 2.74 19.47
C ASN A 261 0.38 3.13 20.95
N TRP A 262 -0.73 3.73 21.37
CA TRP A 262 -1.02 3.90 22.80
C TRP A 262 -1.16 2.53 23.47
N ARG A 263 -0.79 2.47 24.75
CA ARG A 263 -0.83 1.22 25.54
C ARG A 263 -2.05 1.25 26.45
N LEU A 264 -2.99 0.35 26.22
CA LEU A 264 -4.05 0.05 27.17
C LEU A 264 -3.54 -1.01 28.15
N LYS A 265 -3.57 -0.71 29.45
CA LYS A 265 -3.16 -1.64 30.50
C LYS A 265 -4.35 -2.01 31.38
N PHE A 266 -4.57 -3.30 31.57
CA PHE A 266 -5.56 -3.84 32.48
C PHE A 266 -4.91 -4.92 33.36
N ALA A 267 -4.72 -4.60 34.64
CA ALA A 267 -3.95 -5.41 35.57
C ALA A 267 -2.55 -5.75 35.02
N ASP A 268 -2.28 -7.03 34.74
CA ASP A 268 -1.03 -7.55 34.18
C ASP A 268 -1.01 -7.64 32.64
N LYS A 269 -2.14 -7.33 31.98
CA LYS A 269 -2.25 -7.35 30.52
C LYS A 269 -2.00 -5.97 29.93
N GLU A 270 -1.31 -5.95 28.79
CA GLU A 270 -1.07 -4.76 27.98
C GLU A 270 -1.50 -5.05 26.53
N CYS A 271 -2.18 -4.09 25.91
CA CYS A 271 -2.53 -4.11 24.49
C CYS A 271 -2.09 -2.80 23.85
N LEU A 272 -1.57 -2.87 22.63
CA LEU A 272 -1.30 -1.70 21.80
C LEU A 272 -2.54 -1.37 20.99
N LEU A 273 -2.96 -0.11 21.02
CA LEU A 273 -4.04 0.38 20.17
C LEU A 273 -3.53 0.49 18.72
N GLY A 274 -4.42 0.15 17.78
CA GLY A 274 -4.17 0.30 16.35
C GLY A 274 -4.03 1.77 15.91
N VAL A 275 -3.82 1.97 14.62
CA VAL A 275 -3.74 3.32 14.04
C VAL A 275 -5.14 3.93 14.05
N ASP A 276 -5.38 4.91 14.94
CA ASP A 276 -6.66 5.61 15.00
C ASP A 276 -6.51 7.01 15.62
N THR A 277 -7.56 7.82 15.50
CA THR A 277 -7.64 9.21 15.98
C THR A 277 -8.98 9.46 16.65
N ILE A 278 -8.97 9.99 17.87
CA ILE A 278 -10.17 10.48 18.54
C ILE A 278 -10.45 11.90 18.03
N PRO A 279 -11.62 12.18 17.40
CA PRO A 279 -11.96 13.52 16.96
C PRO A 279 -11.94 14.54 18.10
N SER A 280 -11.82 15.83 17.75
CA SER A 280 -12.01 16.95 18.69
C SER A 280 -13.35 16.82 19.41
N GLN A 281 -13.33 16.87 20.74
CA GLN A 281 -14.51 16.70 21.61
C GLN A 281 -15.33 15.44 21.25
N GLY A 282 -14.64 14.42 20.75
CA GLY A 282 -15.23 13.19 20.21
C GLY A 282 -14.97 11.99 21.10
N TYR A 283 -15.55 10.87 20.68
CA TYR A 283 -15.49 9.59 21.39
C TYR A 283 -14.91 8.51 20.49
N ILE A 284 -14.29 7.50 21.10
CA ILE A 284 -13.93 6.25 20.44
C ILE A 284 -14.30 5.06 21.32
N LEU A 285 -14.82 4.01 20.70
CA LEU A 285 -15.11 2.74 21.36
C LEU A 285 -13.98 1.75 21.09
N LEU A 286 -13.43 1.19 22.16
CA LEU A 286 -12.47 0.10 22.12
C LEU A 286 -13.18 -1.19 22.53
N CYS A 287 -13.15 -2.19 21.66
CA CYS A 287 -13.70 -3.52 21.90
C CYS A 287 -12.70 -4.60 21.49
N SER A 288 -12.93 -5.85 21.91
CA SER A 288 -12.09 -6.97 21.47
C SER A 288 -12.20 -7.15 19.95
N THR A 289 -11.08 -7.52 19.31
CA THR A 289 -11.03 -7.84 17.87
C THR A 289 -11.62 -9.22 17.54
N GLY A 290 -12.29 -9.87 18.48
CA GLY A 290 -12.91 -11.18 18.31
C GLY A 290 -14.01 -11.46 19.33
N ALA A 291 -15.04 -12.14 18.84
CA ALA A 291 -15.93 -13.01 19.62
C ALA A 291 -15.44 -14.46 19.50
#